data_AF-A0A956LKQ4-F1
#
_entry.id   AF-A0A956LKQ4-F1
#
_cell.length_a   1.000
_cell.length_b   1.000
_cell.length_c   1.000
_cell.angle_alpha   90.00
_cell.angle_beta   90.00
_cell.angle_gamma   90.00
#
_symmetry.space_group_name_H-M   'P 1'
#
loop_
_entity.id
_entity.type
_entity.pdbx_description
1 polymer ?
#
loop_
_entity_poly.entity_id
_entity_poly.type
_entity_poly.pdbx_seq_one_letter_code
_entity_poly.pdbx_strand_id
1 'polypeptide(L)'
;RVDPDALRDKIVLVGVSYLGKDRVRTPYGPGAPGVELHATVLDQLLRGDGLRRVSPLRDALGCLVAGLLVAGLFAPRLRFSPALRVLGVLTAACLYVYVAYALFAQGGRWAALVWPLLTVATVGTCGLTLSYFREALGRRQLRRSFANYLGDDALRELLADPRALQLGGARRPISILFSDIRGFTELSERLSPEQLVTVLNTFLTPMTREVLARGGYLDKYIGDAVMAVFGAPVAHEDHVRRCLETAIAMVGALRELQPQFGEQGLEVAMGVGVNTGDAVVGNMGSAERFDYTAVGDAVNLASRLEGLTKVYGVRVLVGDQTRAAAGPEFRFREVDLVRVKGKGVPVAIHELLSGPGGEIAAYDGIEVFERALADYRAGELAAARAGFDAFAARNPGERCAALYQERLRALGERAPAGWDGIASFTSK
;
A
#
# COMPACT_ATOMS: atom_id res chain seq x y z
N ARG A 1 -60.20 68.21 -38.93
CA ARG A 1 -60.59 67.32 -40.04
C ARG A 1 -59.42 67.30 -41.02
N VAL A 2 -58.94 66.13 -41.41
CA VAL A 2 -57.87 65.97 -42.41
C VAL A 2 -58.54 65.78 -43.77
N ASP A 3 -57.93 66.28 -44.84
CA ASP A 3 -58.39 66.09 -46.23
C ASP A 3 -58.46 64.58 -46.57
N PRO A 4 -59.61 64.05 -47.04
CA PRO A 4 -59.74 62.64 -47.42
C PRO A 4 -58.70 62.17 -48.46
N ASP A 5 -58.31 63.03 -49.41
CA ASP A 5 -57.31 62.65 -50.41
C ASP A 5 -55.89 62.59 -49.82
N ALA A 6 -55.62 63.27 -48.70
CA ALA A 6 -54.34 63.19 -48.00
C ALA A 6 -54.13 61.84 -47.27
N LEU A 7 -55.19 61.07 -47.05
CA LEU A 7 -55.19 59.77 -46.36
C LEU A 7 -55.30 58.56 -47.29
N ARG A 8 -55.59 58.78 -48.58
CA ARG A 8 -55.72 57.70 -49.57
C ARG A 8 -54.41 56.90 -49.68
N ASP A 9 -54.52 55.57 -49.67
CA ASP A 9 -53.40 54.61 -49.79
C ASP A 9 -52.30 54.72 -48.72
N LYS A 10 -52.57 55.35 -47.57
CA LYS A 10 -51.63 55.45 -46.45
C LYS A 10 -52.08 54.61 -45.26
N ILE A 11 -51.10 54.09 -44.53
CA ILE A 11 -51.34 53.44 -43.23
C ILE A 11 -51.36 54.53 -42.16
N VAL A 12 -52.49 54.68 -41.48
CA VAL A 12 -52.70 55.71 -40.45
C VAL A 12 -52.65 55.06 -39.08
N LEU A 13 -51.75 55.56 -38.22
CA LEU A 13 -51.62 55.12 -36.82
C LEU A 13 -52.28 56.15 -35.90
N VAL A 14 -53.23 55.71 -35.09
CA VAL A 14 -53.97 56.58 -34.16
C VAL A 14 -53.57 56.20 -32.73
N GLY A 15 -52.79 57.08 -32.08
CA GLY A 15 -52.39 56.93 -30.68
C GLY A 15 -53.11 57.90 -29.76
N VAL A 16 -53.07 57.63 -28.45
CA VAL A 16 -53.68 58.46 -27.42
C VAL A 16 -52.60 59.27 -26.71
N SER A 17 -52.73 60.60 -26.66
CA SER A 17 -51.79 61.50 -25.98
C SER A 17 -52.08 61.70 -24.48
N TYR A 18 -53.20 61.16 -23.97
CA TYR A 18 -53.59 61.27 -22.57
C TYR A 18 -52.77 60.32 -21.67
N LEU A 19 -52.21 60.87 -20.59
CA LEU A 19 -51.42 60.15 -19.59
C LEU A 19 -52.21 58.96 -19.01
N GLY A 20 -51.76 57.74 -19.32
CA GLY A 20 -52.12 56.52 -18.59
C GLY A 20 -52.89 55.44 -19.35
N LYS A 21 -53.32 55.64 -20.60
CA LYS A 21 -54.13 54.63 -21.33
C LYS A 21 -53.45 53.87 -22.47
N ASP A 22 -52.28 54.29 -22.95
CA ASP A 22 -51.55 53.61 -24.03
C ASP A 22 -50.03 53.67 -23.85
N ARG A 23 -49.54 53.21 -22.68
CA ARG A 23 -48.11 53.18 -22.35
C ARG A 23 -47.69 51.74 -22.05
N VAL A 24 -46.71 51.25 -22.81
CA VAL A 24 -46.22 49.87 -22.71
C VAL A 24 -44.78 49.87 -22.18
N ARG A 25 -44.44 48.83 -21.42
CA ARG A 25 -43.07 48.63 -20.94
C ARG A 25 -42.23 48.01 -22.04
N THR A 26 -41.12 48.64 -22.39
CA THR A 26 -40.18 48.14 -23.39
C THR A 26 -38.79 47.95 -22.77
N PRO A 27 -37.87 47.25 -23.44
CA PRO A 27 -36.49 47.13 -23.00
C PRO A 27 -35.75 48.47 -22.82
N TYR A 28 -36.22 49.55 -23.46
CA TYR A 28 -35.63 50.89 -23.40
C TYR A 28 -36.17 51.76 -22.25
N GLY A 29 -37.26 51.34 -21.59
CA GLY A 29 -37.79 52.04 -20.43
C GLY A 29 -39.28 51.78 -20.20
N PRO A 30 -39.78 52.11 -19.00
CA PRO A 30 -41.21 52.09 -18.72
C PRO A 30 -41.90 53.26 -19.45
N GLY A 31 -42.92 52.95 -20.23
CA GLY A 31 -43.89 53.94 -20.72
C GLY A 31 -43.66 54.48 -22.13
N ALA A 32 -43.18 53.63 -23.05
CA ALA A 32 -43.24 53.96 -24.47
C ALA A 32 -44.72 54.02 -24.92
N PRO A 33 -45.13 55.01 -25.75
CA PRO A 33 -46.45 55.02 -26.36
C PRO A 33 -46.74 53.72 -27.13
N GLY A 34 -47.90 53.11 -26.94
CA GLY A 34 -48.25 51.85 -27.63
C GLY A 34 -48.33 52.03 -29.15
N VAL A 35 -48.79 53.20 -29.62
CA VAL A 35 -48.73 53.57 -31.04
C VAL A 35 -47.31 53.52 -31.64
N GLU A 36 -46.27 53.79 -30.85
CA GLU A 36 -44.87 53.73 -31.30
C GLU A 36 -44.42 52.28 -31.52
N LEU A 37 -44.94 51.34 -30.72
CA LEU A 37 -44.73 49.91 -30.95
C LEU A 37 -45.38 49.46 -32.25
N HIS A 38 -46.62 49.89 -32.52
CA HIS A 38 -47.30 49.58 -33.77
C HIS A 38 -46.58 50.19 -34.97
N ALA A 39 -46.06 51.42 -34.85
CA ALA A 39 -45.22 52.05 -35.87
C ALA A 39 -43.94 51.24 -36.14
N THR A 40 -43.28 50.78 -35.07
CA THR A 40 -42.05 49.99 -35.15
C THR A 40 -42.32 48.62 -35.81
N VAL A 41 -43.40 47.94 -35.43
CA VAL A 41 -43.79 46.65 -36.03
C VAL A 41 -44.12 46.82 -37.51
N LEU A 42 -44.83 47.90 -37.86
CA LEU A 42 -45.20 48.17 -39.25
C LEU A 42 -43.98 48.48 -40.11
N ASP A 43 -43.06 49.33 -39.62
CA ASP A 43 -41.79 49.63 -40.31
C ASP A 43 -40.99 48.34 -40.54
N GLN A 44 -40.94 47.45 -39.53
CA GLN A 44 -40.27 46.15 -39.64
C GLN A 44 -40.90 45.20 -40.67
N LEU A 45 -42.23 45.18 -40.76
CA LEU A 45 -42.94 44.36 -41.75
C LEU A 45 -42.76 44.89 -43.16
N LEU A 46 -42.77 46.23 -43.33
CA LEU A 46 -42.58 46.88 -44.64
C LEU A 46 -41.15 46.75 -45.15
N ARG A 47 -40.14 46.84 -44.28
CA ARG A 47 -38.72 46.69 -44.63
C ARG A 47 -38.25 45.25 -44.69
N GLY A 48 -38.98 44.33 -44.06
CA GLY A 48 -38.62 42.91 -43.98
C GLY A 48 -37.40 42.63 -43.08
N ASP A 49 -37.00 43.59 -42.24
CA ASP A 49 -35.84 43.56 -41.33
C ASP A 49 -36.20 43.11 -39.90
N GLY A 50 -37.41 42.58 -39.70
CA GLY A 50 -37.85 42.04 -38.41
C GLY A 50 -36.99 40.90 -37.88
N LEU A 51 -36.91 40.79 -36.56
CA LEU A 51 -36.21 39.71 -35.87
C LEU A 51 -36.81 38.34 -36.19
N ARG A 52 -36.00 37.42 -36.70
CA ARG A 52 -36.40 36.05 -37.01
C ARG A 52 -35.83 35.08 -36.00
N ARG A 53 -36.69 34.34 -35.30
CA ARG A 53 -36.25 33.26 -34.42
C ARG A 53 -35.65 32.13 -35.26
N VAL A 54 -34.50 31.59 -34.86
CA VAL A 54 -33.98 30.36 -35.49
C VAL A 54 -34.93 29.19 -35.23
N SER A 55 -34.95 28.23 -36.16
CA SER A 55 -35.83 27.08 -36.01
C SER A 55 -35.44 26.24 -34.78
N PRO A 56 -36.40 25.59 -34.11
CA PRO A 56 -36.12 24.73 -32.94
C PRO A 56 -35.05 23.66 -33.22
N LEU A 57 -34.98 23.15 -34.45
CA LEU A 57 -33.96 22.19 -34.88
C LEU A 57 -32.54 22.77 -34.79
N ARG A 58 -32.35 24.05 -35.13
CA ARG A 58 -31.03 24.71 -35.04
C ARG A 58 -30.64 25.00 -33.60
N ASP A 59 -31.60 25.35 -32.75
CA ASP A 59 -31.35 25.49 -31.30
C ASP A 59 -30.95 24.14 -30.68
N ALA A 60 -31.63 23.04 -31.07
CA ALA A 60 -31.29 21.69 -30.63
C ALA A 60 -29.90 21.26 -31.12
N LEU A 61 -29.55 21.57 -32.36
CA LEU A 61 -28.21 21.31 -32.91
C LEU A 61 -27.14 22.12 -32.14
N GLY A 62 -27.43 23.37 -31.78
CA GLY A 62 -26.57 24.19 -30.92
C GLY A 62 -26.32 23.55 -29.55
N CYS A 63 -27.35 22.99 -28.92
CA CYS A 63 -27.21 22.24 -27.67
C CYS A 63 -26.34 21.00 -27.85
N LEU A 64 -26.55 20.22 -28.91
CA LEU A 64 -25.79 19.01 -29.19
C LEU A 64 -24.30 19.33 -29.40
N VAL A 65 -23.99 20.33 -30.24
CA VAL A 65 -22.60 20.74 -30.52
C VAL A 65 -21.92 21.26 -29.26
N ALA A 66 -22.59 22.13 -28.49
CA ALA A 66 -22.05 22.64 -27.23
C ALA A 66 -21.79 21.50 -26.21
N GLY A 67 -22.72 20.55 -26.10
CA GLY A 67 -22.59 19.38 -25.24
C GLY A 67 -21.42 18.48 -25.65
N LEU A 68 -21.26 18.18 -26.94
CA LEU A 68 -20.16 17.35 -27.44
C LEU A 68 -18.79 18.01 -27.27
N LEU A 69 -18.68 19.31 -27.51
CA LEU A 69 -17.45 20.07 -27.30
C LEU A 69 -17.02 20.01 -25.83
N VAL A 70 -17.96 20.27 -24.91
CA VAL A 70 -17.70 20.21 -23.46
C VAL A 70 -17.36 18.79 -23.03
N ALA A 71 -18.11 17.77 -23.49
CA ALA A 71 -17.84 16.37 -23.19
C ALA A 71 -16.44 15.93 -23.67
N GLY A 72 -15.99 16.44 -24.82
CA GLY A 72 -14.65 16.19 -25.36
C GLY A 72 -13.52 16.62 -24.42
N LEU A 73 -13.71 17.70 -23.65
CA LEU A 73 -12.73 18.16 -22.64
C LEU A 73 -12.49 17.14 -21.52
N PHE A 74 -13.45 16.24 -21.30
CA PHE A 74 -13.40 15.19 -20.29
C PHE A 74 -13.05 13.81 -20.88
N ALA A 75 -12.68 13.74 -22.17
CA ALA A 75 -12.28 12.50 -22.80
C ALA A 75 -10.99 11.96 -22.15
N PRO A 76 -10.92 10.68 -21.75
CA PRO A 76 -9.79 10.12 -20.99
C PRO A 76 -8.47 10.11 -21.78
N ARG A 77 -8.53 10.20 -23.12
CA ARG A 77 -7.35 10.29 -23.98
C ARG A 77 -6.64 11.65 -23.87
N LEU A 78 -7.37 12.70 -23.48
CA LEU A 78 -6.86 14.06 -23.39
C LEU A 78 -6.53 14.34 -21.92
N ARG A 79 -5.24 14.33 -21.57
CA ARG A 79 -4.73 14.49 -20.20
C ARG A 79 -4.74 15.96 -19.74
N PHE A 80 -5.87 16.66 -19.88
CA PHE A 80 -6.00 18.04 -19.42
C PHE A 80 -6.05 18.13 -17.88
N SER A 81 -5.38 19.13 -17.33
CA SER A 81 -5.48 19.46 -15.90
C SER A 81 -6.89 19.97 -15.56
N PRO A 82 -7.33 19.87 -14.28
CA PRO A 82 -8.64 20.37 -13.86
C PRO A 82 -8.88 21.85 -14.22
N ALA A 83 -7.84 22.68 -14.09
CA ALA A 83 -7.91 24.11 -14.44
C ALA A 83 -8.18 24.33 -15.94
N LEU A 84 -7.52 23.56 -16.81
CA LEU A 84 -7.74 23.65 -18.26
C LEU A 84 -9.15 23.18 -18.65
N ARG A 85 -9.70 22.18 -17.95
CA ARG A 85 -11.08 21.74 -18.17
C ARG A 85 -12.08 22.84 -17.81
N VAL A 86 -11.94 23.47 -16.64
CA VAL A 86 -12.80 24.60 -16.21
C VAL A 86 -12.70 25.76 -17.20
N LEU A 87 -11.48 26.15 -17.57
CA LEU A 87 -11.25 27.20 -18.57
C LEU A 87 -11.91 26.87 -19.91
N GLY A 88 -11.82 25.61 -20.36
CA GLY A 88 -12.47 25.15 -21.58
C GLY A 88 -14.00 25.24 -21.52
N VAL A 89 -14.63 24.86 -20.40
CA VAL A 89 -16.08 25.00 -20.21
C VAL A 89 -16.50 26.48 -20.25
N LEU A 90 -15.78 27.35 -19.55
CA LEU A 90 -16.05 28.80 -19.55
C LEU A 90 -15.87 29.40 -20.95
N THR A 91 -14.84 28.96 -21.67
CA THR A 91 -14.57 29.41 -23.04
C THR A 91 -15.68 28.97 -23.99
N ALA A 92 -16.17 27.73 -23.87
CA ALA A 92 -17.28 27.22 -24.67
C ALA A 92 -18.58 28.02 -24.40
N ALA A 93 -18.87 28.35 -23.14
CA ALA A 93 -20.00 29.21 -22.79
C ALA A 93 -19.85 30.61 -23.40
N CYS A 94 -18.71 31.28 -23.20
CA CYS A 94 -18.46 32.62 -23.75
C CYS A 94 -18.54 32.65 -25.27
N LEU A 95 -17.98 31.64 -25.94
CA LEU A 95 -18.02 31.49 -27.38
C LEU A 95 -19.47 31.33 -27.88
N TYR A 96 -20.29 30.54 -27.19
CA TYR A 96 -21.71 30.41 -27.54
C TYR A 96 -22.46 31.75 -27.42
N VAL A 97 -22.25 32.49 -26.33
CA VAL A 97 -22.85 33.83 -26.15
C VAL A 97 -22.41 34.78 -27.27
N TYR A 98 -21.12 34.78 -27.61
CA TYR A 98 -20.59 35.61 -28.68
C TYR A 98 -21.22 35.28 -30.04
N VAL A 99 -21.34 34.00 -30.39
CA VAL A 99 -21.97 33.56 -31.64
C VAL A 99 -23.45 33.94 -31.67
N ALA A 100 -24.19 33.76 -30.57
CA ALA A 100 -25.59 34.15 -30.46
C ALA A 100 -25.76 35.67 -30.62
N TYR A 101 -24.87 36.47 -30.02
CA TYR A 101 -24.86 37.92 -30.16
C TYR A 101 -24.54 38.35 -31.60
N ALA A 102 -23.56 37.74 -32.26
CA ALA A 102 -23.22 38.04 -33.64
C ALA A 102 -24.39 37.72 -34.60
N LEU A 103 -25.09 36.60 -34.40
CA LEU A 103 -26.29 36.24 -35.15
C LEU A 103 -27.43 37.24 -34.97
N PHE A 104 -27.57 37.78 -33.76
CA PHE A 104 -28.56 38.81 -33.44
C PHE A 104 -28.19 40.15 -34.08
N ALA A 105 -26.96 40.64 -33.87
CA ALA A 105 -26.51 41.97 -34.28
C ALA A 105 -26.33 42.12 -35.80
N GLN A 106 -25.85 41.08 -36.49
CA GLN A 106 -25.55 41.15 -37.94
C GLN A 106 -26.65 40.51 -38.79
N GLY A 107 -27.41 39.56 -38.25
CA GLY A 107 -28.35 38.75 -39.01
C GLY A 107 -29.82 38.91 -38.62
N GLY A 108 -30.13 39.69 -37.58
CA GLY A 108 -31.48 39.79 -37.01
C GLY A 108 -32.03 38.44 -36.54
N ARG A 109 -31.16 37.46 -36.24
CA ARG A 109 -31.56 36.10 -35.88
C ARG A 109 -31.50 35.90 -34.37
N TRP A 110 -32.65 35.57 -33.78
CA TRP A 110 -32.73 35.29 -32.36
C TRP A 110 -32.51 33.79 -32.08
N ALA A 111 -31.34 33.46 -31.52
CA ALA A 111 -30.98 32.14 -31.00
C ALA A 111 -31.28 31.98 -29.52
N ALA A 112 -31.64 30.76 -29.10
CA ALA A 112 -31.94 30.48 -27.69
C ALA A 112 -30.67 30.50 -26.85
N LEU A 113 -30.60 31.39 -25.86
CA LEU A 113 -29.45 31.49 -24.95
C LEU A 113 -29.51 30.47 -23.80
N VAL A 114 -30.70 30.21 -23.28
CA VAL A 114 -30.90 29.46 -22.03
C VAL A 114 -30.52 27.98 -22.19
N TRP A 115 -31.07 27.30 -23.20
CA TRP A 115 -30.88 25.84 -23.35
C TRP A 115 -29.44 25.41 -23.61
N PRO A 116 -28.66 26.09 -24.47
CA PRO A 116 -27.28 25.70 -24.73
C PRO A 116 -26.36 26.03 -23.55
N LEU A 117 -26.57 27.16 -22.87
CA LEU A 117 -25.81 27.48 -21.65
C LEU A 117 -26.12 26.48 -20.52
N LEU A 118 -27.38 26.10 -20.34
CA LEU A 118 -27.76 25.06 -19.39
C LEU A 118 -27.12 23.71 -19.74
N THR A 119 -27.01 23.40 -21.03
CA THR A 119 -26.33 22.17 -21.51
C THR A 119 -24.84 22.21 -21.17
N VAL A 120 -24.15 23.32 -21.45
CA VAL A 120 -22.73 23.52 -21.09
C VAL A 120 -22.52 23.39 -19.59
N ALA A 121 -23.37 24.04 -18.77
CA ALA A 121 -23.29 23.98 -17.31
C ALA A 121 -23.53 22.56 -16.77
N THR A 122 -24.55 21.86 -17.29
CA THR A 122 -24.90 20.50 -16.86
C THR A 122 -23.82 19.50 -17.23
N VAL A 123 -23.39 19.48 -18.50
CA VAL A 123 -22.34 18.56 -18.98
C VAL A 123 -21.00 18.88 -18.30
N GLY A 124 -20.67 20.16 -18.14
CA GLY A 124 -19.46 20.59 -17.44
C GLY A 124 -19.42 20.17 -15.97
N THR A 125 -20.52 20.39 -15.24
CA THR A 125 -20.64 19.99 -13.82
C THR A 125 -20.58 18.48 -13.65
N CYS A 126 -21.33 17.73 -14.46
CA CYS A 126 -21.26 16.26 -14.47
C CYS A 126 -19.86 15.76 -14.81
N GLY A 127 -19.20 16.34 -15.82
CA GLY A 127 -17.85 15.97 -16.25
C GLY A 127 -16.80 16.22 -15.17
N LEU A 128 -16.86 17.37 -14.50
CA LEU A 128 -15.98 17.71 -13.37
C LEU A 128 -16.20 16.76 -12.19
N THR A 129 -17.45 16.48 -11.85
CA THR A 129 -17.82 15.57 -10.76
C THR A 129 -17.29 14.16 -11.03
N LEU A 130 -17.56 13.61 -12.23
CA LEU A 130 -17.05 12.30 -12.63
C LEU A 130 -15.52 12.23 -12.65
N SER A 131 -14.86 13.30 -13.12
CA SER A 131 -13.40 13.37 -13.13
C SER A 131 -12.83 13.37 -11.71
N TYR A 132 -13.41 14.16 -10.81
CA TYR A 132 -13.03 14.20 -9.40
C TYR A 132 -13.21 12.83 -8.73
N PHE A 133 -14.35 12.16 -8.95
CA PHE A 133 -14.57 10.83 -8.39
C PHE A 133 -13.61 9.78 -8.96
N ARG A 134 -13.31 9.81 -10.27
CA ARG A 134 -12.32 8.91 -10.89
C ARG A 134 -10.93 9.12 -10.28
N GLU A 135 -10.51 10.37 -10.10
CA GLU A 135 -9.23 10.71 -9.47
C GLU A 135 -9.21 10.33 -7.97
N ALA A 136 -10.34 10.47 -7.27
CA ALA A 136 -10.46 10.10 -5.86
C ALA A 136 -10.45 8.58 -5.65
N LEU A 137 -11.16 7.82 -6.51
CA LEU A 137 -11.16 6.36 -6.51
C LEU A 137 -9.78 5.81 -6.87
N GLY A 138 -9.13 6.37 -7.89
CA GLY A 138 -7.76 6.00 -8.26
C GLY A 138 -6.78 6.19 -7.10
N ARG A 139 -6.86 7.31 -6.39
CA ARG A 139 -6.04 7.56 -5.19
C ARG A 139 -6.33 6.58 -4.06
N ARG A 140 -7.59 6.22 -3.81
CA ARG A 140 -7.96 5.23 -2.78
C ARG A 140 -7.48 3.82 -3.13
N GLN A 141 -7.54 3.43 -4.40
CA GLN A 141 -7.10 2.12 -4.84
C GLN A 141 -5.57 2.01 -4.79
N LEU A 142 -4.83 3.03 -5.23
CA LEU A 142 -3.39 3.11 -4.98
C LEU A 142 -3.11 3.00 -3.48
N ARG A 143 -3.77 3.81 -2.65
CA ARG A 143 -3.55 3.80 -1.20
C ARG A 143 -3.79 2.43 -0.57
N ARG A 144 -4.86 1.71 -0.95
CA ARG A 144 -5.14 0.36 -0.46
C ARG A 144 -4.11 -0.66 -0.93
N SER A 145 -3.70 -0.59 -2.21
CA SER A 145 -2.64 -1.44 -2.72
C SER A 145 -1.34 -1.22 -1.94
N PHE A 146 -0.89 0.04 -1.77
CA PHE A 146 0.32 0.35 -1.00
C PHE A 146 0.19 0.04 0.50
N ALA A 147 -1.00 0.16 1.10
CA ALA A 147 -1.23 -0.22 2.50
C ALA A 147 -1.05 -1.72 2.72
N ASN A 148 -1.52 -2.55 1.79
CA ASN A 148 -1.31 -3.99 1.84
C ASN A 148 0.17 -4.39 1.72
N TYR A 149 1.02 -3.53 1.14
CA TYR A 149 2.46 -3.77 1.00
C TYR A 149 3.28 -3.25 2.17
N LEU A 150 2.93 -2.10 2.76
CA LEU A 150 3.78 -1.42 3.74
C LEU A 150 3.21 -1.40 5.17
N GLY A 151 1.92 -1.73 5.36
CA GLY A 151 1.20 -1.48 6.62
C GLY A 151 0.74 -0.01 6.74
N ASP A 152 -0.29 0.24 7.55
CA ASP A 152 -0.93 1.57 7.65
C ASP A 152 -0.01 2.65 8.22
N ASP A 153 0.95 2.27 9.07
CA ASP A 153 1.89 3.21 9.71
C ASP A 153 3.00 3.65 8.75
N ALA A 154 3.64 2.70 8.06
CA ALA A 154 4.66 3.01 7.05
C ALA A 154 4.08 3.82 5.88
N LEU A 155 2.84 3.52 5.45
CA LEU A 155 2.17 4.29 4.41
C LEU A 155 1.89 5.73 4.84
N ARG A 156 1.50 5.95 6.10
CA ARG A 156 1.30 7.31 6.64
C ARG A 156 2.59 8.11 6.62
N GLU A 157 3.70 7.49 7.02
CA GLU A 157 5.02 8.14 7.02
C GLU A 157 5.50 8.46 5.59
N LEU A 158 5.31 7.53 4.64
CA LEU A 158 5.62 7.75 3.22
C LEU A 158 4.84 8.92 2.61
N LEU A 159 3.56 9.05 2.98
CA LEU A 159 2.71 10.16 2.52
C LEU A 159 3.06 11.49 3.19
N ALA A 160 3.67 11.46 4.39
CA ALA A 160 4.07 12.64 5.13
C ALA A 160 5.38 13.26 4.60
N ASP A 161 6.36 12.45 4.21
CA ASP A 161 7.57 12.93 3.53
C ASP A 161 7.91 12.10 2.28
N PRO A 162 7.49 12.56 1.08
CA PRO A 162 7.83 11.89 -0.18
C PRO A 162 9.33 11.80 -0.46
N ARG A 163 10.19 12.57 0.23
CA ARG A 163 11.65 12.46 0.09
C ARG A 163 12.19 11.17 0.70
N ALA A 164 11.40 10.48 1.52
CA ALA A 164 11.67 9.11 1.96
C ALA A 164 11.72 8.10 0.79
N LEU A 165 11.33 8.48 -0.44
CA LEU A 165 11.45 7.69 -1.67
C LEU A 165 12.79 7.86 -2.40
N GLN A 166 13.71 8.69 -1.93
CA GLN A 166 15.03 8.83 -2.55
C GLN A 166 15.90 7.61 -2.24
N LEU A 167 16.75 7.23 -3.21
CA LEU A 167 17.76 6.19 -3.03
C LEU A 167 18.71 6.56 -1.90
N GLY A 168 19.07 5.55 -1.10
CA GLY A 168 19.90 5.72 0.09
C GLY A 168 19.20 5.18 1.32
N GLY A 169 19.90 5.21 2.45
CA GLY A 169 19.37 4.72 3.71
C GLY A 169 20.10 5.34 4.90
N ALA A 170 19.48 5.22 6.07
CA ALA A 170 20.07 5.63 7.32
C ALA A 170 20.51 4.38 8.09
N ARG A 171 21.68 4.46 8.72
CA ARG A 171 22.09 3.45 9.71
C ARG A 171 21.19 3.58 10.93
N ARG A 172 20.49 2.51 11.28
CA ARG A 172 19.56 2.46 12.42
C ARG A 172 19.69 1.12 13.15
N PRO A 173 19.50 1.10 14.48
CA PRO A 173 19.29 -0.14 15.19
C PRO A 173 17.93 -0.72 14.79
N ILE A 174 17.91 -1.98 14.36
CA ILE A 174 16.68 -2.68 13.99
C ILE A 174 16.70 -4.11 14.53
N SER A 175 15.52 -4.71 14.62
CA SER A 175 15.38 -6.17 14.78
C SER A 175 14.86 -6.76 13.48
N ILE A 176 15.48 -7.86 13.06
CA ILE A 176 15.16 -8.56 11.83
C ILE A 176 14.65 -9.94 12.19
N LEU A 177 13.56 -10.34 11.54
CA LEU A 177 12.99 -11.68 11.61
C LEU A 177 13.04 -12.30 10.22
N PHE A 178 13.65 -13.47 10.12
CA PHE A 178 13.49 -14.39 8.99
C PHE A 178 12.67 -15.59 9.46
N SER A 179 11.73 -16.03 8.65
CA SER A 179 11.01 -17.28 8.85
C SER A 179 11.00 -18.06 7.55
N ASP A 180 11.12 -19.38 7.59
CA ASP A 180 11.05 -20.24 6.41
C ASP A 180 10.30 -21.54 6.67
N ILE A 181 9.73 -22.18 5.64
CA ILE A 181 9.07 -23.49 5.78
C ILE A 181 10.14 -24.59 5.74
N ARG A 182 10.15 -25.44 6.77
CA ARG A 182 11.05 -26.58 6.82
C ARG A 182 10.70 -27.59 5.75
N GLY A 183 11.70 -27.99 4.97
CA GLY A 183 11.53 -29.01 3.95
C GLY A 183 10.71 -28.55 2.74
N PHE A 184 10.62 -27.23 2.50
CA PHE A 184 9.82 -26.69 1.41
C PHE A 184 10.23 -27.20 0.03
N THR A 185 11.52 -27.43 -0.23
CA THR A 185 11.95 -28.06 -1.49
C THR A 185 11.27 -29.40 -1.71
N GLU A 186 11.31 -30.29 -0.72
CA GLU A 186 10.63 -31.60 -0.79
C GLU A 186 9.11 -31.46 -0.92
N LEU A 187 8.53 -30.45 -0.26
CA LEU A 187 7.10 -30.15 -0.38
C LEU A 187 6.73 -29.69 -1.80
N SER A 188 7.54 -28.82 -2.41
CA SER A 188 7.33 -28.28 -3.75
C SER A 188 7.48 -29.32 -4.86
N GLU A 189 8.30 -30.36 -4.63
CA GLU A 189 8.46 -31.49 -5.56
C GLU A 189 7.27 -32.46 -5.52
N ARG A 190 6.55 -32.53 -4.39
CA ARG A 190 5.42 -33.45 -4.19
C ARG A 190 4.07 -32.87 -4.61
N LEU A 191 3.94 -31.54 -4.62
CA LEU A 191 2.68 -30.84 -4.86
C LEU A 191 2.57 -30.30 -6.29
N SER A 192 1.35 -30.19 -6.80
CA SER A 192 1.11 -29.41 -8.02
C SER A 192 1.38 -27.92 -7.76
N PRO A 193 1.71 -27.11 -8.80
CA PRO A 193 1.90 -25.67 -8.63
C PRO A 193 0.71 -24.96 -7.96
N GLU A 194 -0.52 -25.36 -8.28
CA GLU A 194 -1.74 -24.78 -7.71
C GLU A 194 -1.92 -25.14 -6.23
N GLN A 195 -1.59 -26.38 -5.86
CA GLN A 195 -1.59 -26.83 -4.47
C GLN A 195 -0.51 -26.10 -3.67
N LEU A 196 0.69 -25.96 -4.22
CA LEU A 196 1.80 -25.26 -3.59
C LEU A 196 1.45 -23.79 -3.31
N VAL A 197 0.84 -23.10 -4.28
CA VAL A 197 0.34 -21.72 -4.09
C VAL A 197 -0.71 -21.65 -2.99
N THR A 198 -1.61 -22.63 -2.90
CA THR A 198 -2.63 -22.68 -1.84
C THR A 198 -1.99 -22.86 -0.46
N VAL A 199 -1.01 -23.75 -0.34
CA VAL A 199 -0.26 -23.97 0.90
C VAL A 199 0.52 -22.72 1.30
N LEU A 200 1.23 -22.10 0.35
CA LEU A 200 1.96 -20.86 0.56
C LEU A 200 1.04 -19.73 1.04
N ASN A 201 -0.10 -19.50 0.38
CA ASN A 201 -1.03 -18.45 0.80
C ASN A 201 -1.64 -18.75 2.18
N THR A 202 -1.93 -20.01 2.48
CA THR A 202 -2.47 -20.44 3.78
C THR A 202 -1.45 -20.21 4.90
N PHE A 203 -0.16 -20.43 4.63
CA PHE A 203 0.92 -20.16 5.57
C PHE A 203 1.25 -18.66 5.69
N LEU A 204 1.55 -17.99 4.58
CA LEU A 204 2.06 -16.61 4.56
C LEU A 204 1.05 -15.58 5.06
N THR A 205 -0.26 -15.84 4.90
CA THR A 205 -1.31 -14.90 5.33
C THR A 205 -1.31 -14.65 6.85
N PRO A 206 -1.45 -15.66 7.72
CA PRO A 206 -1.37 -15.46 9.16
C PRO A 206 0.02 -15.01 9.61
N MET A 207 1.10 -15.51 9.01
CA MET A 207 2.46 -15.05 9.33
C MET A 207 2.61 -13.53 9.12
N THR A 208 2.13 -13.03 8.00
CA THR A 208 2.14 -11.59 7.68
C THR A 208 1.25 -10.80 8.60
N ARG A 209 0.08 -11.34 8.97
CA ARG A 209 -0.81 -10.72 9.95
C ARG A 209 -0.12 -10.51 11.30
N GLU A 210 0.64 -11.50 11.78
CA GLU A 210 1.35 -11.40 13.07
C GLU A 210 2.50 -10.38 13.04
N VAL A 211 3.16 -10.20 11.88
CA VAL A 211 4.15 -9.14 11.66
C VAL A 211 3.49 -7.76 11.73
N LEU A 212 2.45 -7.53 10.92
CA LEU A 212 1.77 -6.24 10.83
C LEU A 212 1.08 -5.86 12.15
N ALA A 213 0.46 -6.82 12.84
CA ALA A 213 -0.25 -6.57 14.11
C ALA A 213 0.66 -6.05 15.23
N ARG A 214 1.98 -6.30 15.14
CA ARG A 214 2.98 -5.86 16.13
C ARG A 214 3.83 -4.68 15.64
N GLY A 215 3.44 -4.04 14.54
CA GLY A 215 4.15 -2.88 13.99
C GLY A 215 5.44 -3.26 13.25
N GLY A 216 5.56 -4.52 12.82
CA GLY A 216 6.64 -4.95 11.93
C GLY A 216 6.36 -4.51 10.50
N TYR A 217 7.43 -4.16 9.79
CA TYR A 217 7.43 -3.94 8.35
C TYR A 217 7.75 -5.25 7.64
N LEU A 218 6.82 -5.75 6.82
CA LEU A 218 7.10 -6.87 5.93
C LEU A 218 7.95 -6.36 4.76
N ASP A 219 9.24 -6.72 4.73
CA ASP A 219 10.15 -6.28 3.68
C ASP A 219 9.86 -7.04 2.38
N LYS A 220 9.93 -8.38 2.42
CA LYS A 220 9.64 -9.22 1.25
C LYS A 220 9.36 -10.67 1.62
N TYR A 221 8.72 -11.36 0.67
CA TYR A 221 8.76 -12.81 0.59
C TYR A 221 9.95 -13.25 -0.27
N ILE A 222 10.64 -14.31 0.15
CA ILE A 222 11.73 -14.94 -0.60
C ILE A 222 11.36 -16.41 -0.80
N GLY A 223 10.51 -16.68 -1.81
CA GLY A 223 9.89 -18.00 -1.95
C GLY A 223 8.87 -18.22 -0.82
N ASP A 224 9.14 -19.21 0.01
CA ASP A 224 8.42 -19.53 1.25
C ASP A 224 8.90 -18.75 2.48
N ALA A 225 10.03 -18.06 2.37
CA ALA A 225 10.57 -17.30 3.47
C ALA A 225 9.91 -15.92 3.63
N VAL A 226 9.72 -15.49 4.87
CA VAL A 226 9.25 -14.16 5.28
C VAL A 226 10.42 -13.39 5.87
N MET A 227 10.70 -12.20 5.33
CA MET A 227 11.62 -11.23 5.93
C MET A 227 10.84 -10.04 6.47
N ALA A 228 10.99 -9.77 7.77
CA ALA A 228 10.37 -8.64 8.45
C ALA A 228 11.40 -7.81 9.23
N VAL A 229 11.14 -6.51 9.33
CA VAL A 229 11.98 -5.52 10.00
C VAL A 229 11.17 -4.78 11.06
N PHE A 230 11.75 -4.57 12.23
CA PHE A 230 11.18 -3.81 13.33
C PHE A 230 12.11 -2.67 13.71
N GLY A 231 11.55 -1.50 14.03
CA GLY A 231 12.30 -0.27 14.29
C GLY A 231 12.58 0.56 13.02
N ALA A 232 12.11 0.10 11.86
CA ALA A 232 12.05 0.85 10.62
C ALA A 232 10.89 0.36 9.73
N PRO A 233 10.28 1.20 8.86
CA PRO A 233 10.56 2.64 8.70
C PRO A 233 10.18 3.47 9.92
N VAL A 234 9.15 3.01 10.65
CA VAL A 234 8.68 3.60 11.90
C VAL A 234 9.61 3.16 13.03
N ALA A 235 10.16 4.14 13.74
CA ALA A 235 11.00 3.88 14.92
C ALA A 235 10.14 3.44 16.10
N HIS A 236 10.54 2.35 16.75
CA HIS A 236 9.92 1.81 17.95
C HIS A 236 11.02 1.46 18.95
N GLU A 237 11.02 2.06 20.14
CA GLU A 237 12.03 1.74 21.17
C GLU A 237 11.94 0.28 21.63
N ASP A 238 10.73 -0.29 21.60
CA ASP A 238 10.41 -1.68 21.94
C ASP A 238 10.52 -2.64 20.74
N HIS A 239 11.26 -2.27 19.68
CA HIS A 239 11.36 -3.07 18.44
C HIS A 239 11.83 -4.53 18.68
N VAL A 240 12.74 -4.74 19.65
CA VAL A 240 13.22 -6.08 20.03
C VAL A 240 12.08 -6.92 20.61
N ARG A 241 11.30 -6.35 21.54
CA ARG A 241 10.14 -7.00 22.16
C ARG A 241 9.11 -7.37 21.11
N ARG A 242 8.73 -6.41 20.25
CA ARG A 242 7.76 -6.62 19.16
C ARG A 242 8.18 -7.77 18.25
N CYS A 243 9.44 -7.80 17.85
CA CYS A 243 9.99 -8.84 16.99
C CYS A 243 9.94 -10.23 17.64
N LEU A 244 10.25 -10.35 18.94
CA LEU A 244 10.18 -11.60 19.69
C LEU A 244 8.73 -12.06 19.90
N GLU A 245 7.82 -11.15 20.26
CA GLU A 245 6.38 -11.44 20.36
C GLU A 245 5.80 -11.89 19.01
N THR A 246 6.26 -11.30 17.90
CA THR A 246 5.91 -11.78 16.55
C THR A 246 6.38 -13.21 16.33
N ALA A 247 7.63 -13.55 16.67
CA ALA A 247 8.13 -14.92 16.50
C ALA A 247 7.30 -15.94 17.31
N ILE A 248 6.94 -15.62 18.56
CA ILE A 248 6.07 -16.46 19.41
C ILE A 248 4.69 -16.62 18.77
N ALA A 249 4.11 -15.52 18.29
CA ALA A 249 2.79 -15.52 17.70
C ALA A 249 2.73 -16.27 16.36
N MET A 250 3.77 -16.15 15.52
CA MET A 250 3.88 -16.92 14.28
C MET A 250 3.92 -18.43 14.56
N VAL A 251 4.68 -18.86 15.57
CA VAL A 251 4.69 -20.27 16.01
C VAL A 251 3.31 -20.69 16.52
N GLY A 252 2.63 -19.84 17.28
CA GLY A 252 1.25 -20.07 17.73
C GLY A 252 0.27 -20.22 16.57
N ALA A 253 0.28 -19.28 15.63
CA ALA A 253 -0.57 -19.30 14.45
C ALA A 253 -0.32 -20.53 13.58
N LEU A 254 0.93 -20.96 13.40
CA LEU A 254 1.21 -22.21 12.67
C LEU A 254 0.63 -23.43 13.39
N ARG A 255 0.67 -23.48 14.73
CA ARG A 255 0.03 -24.57 15.49
C ARG A 255 -1.48 -24.63 15.23
N GLU A 256 -2.14 -23.48 15.13
CA GLU A 256 -3.57 -23.40 14.80
C GLU A 256 -3.89 -23.87 13.37
N LEU A 257 -2.93 -23.76 12.43
CA LEU A 257 -3.07 -24.24 11.06
C LEU A 257 -2.77 -25.74 10.90
N GLN A 258 -2.13 -26.38 11.87
CA GLN A 258 -1.76 -27.81 11.75
C GLN A 258 -2.94 -28.73 11.42
N PRO A 259 -4.14 -28.58 12.02
CA PRO A 259 -5.29 -29.41 11.64
C PRO A 259 -5.67 -29.27 10.16
N GLN A 260 -5.65 -28.03 9.64
CA GLN A 260 -5.97 -27.75 8.24
C GLN A 260 -4.93 -28.34 7.28
N PHE A 261 -3.64 -28.28 7.63
CA PHE A 261 -2.59 -28.97 6.86
C PHE A 261 -2.71 -30.49 6.96
N GLY A 262 -3.08 -31.01 8.13
CA GLY A 262 -3.32 -32.43 8.37
C GLY A 262 -4.46 -33.01 7.52
N GLU A 263 -5.55 -32.25 7.31
CA GLU A 263 -6.63 -32.63 6.39
C GLU A 263 -6.15 -32.78 4.93
N GLN A 264 -5.07 -32.10 4.57
CA GLN A 264 -4.41 -32.19 3.26
C GLN A 264 -3.29 -33.24 3.22
N GLY A 265 -3.07 -33.97 4.33
CA GLY A 265 -1.96 -34.92 4.46
C GLY A 265 -0.58 -34.26 4.55
N LEU A 266 -0.54 -32.99 4.96
CA LEU A 266 0.68 -32.19 5.05
C LEU A 266 1.07 -31.95 6.51
N GLU A 267 2.37 -31.99 6.78
CA GLU A 267 2.96 -31.54 8.02
C GLU A 267 3.88 -30.35 7.71
N VAL A 268 3.46 -29.15 8.14
CA VAL A 268 4.20 -27.92 7.86
C VAL A 268 4.88 -27.46 9.14
N ALA A 269 6.20 -27.33 9.11
CA ALA A 269 6.97 -26.77 10.21
C ALA A 269 7.72 -25.52 9.74
N MET A 270 8.07 -24.63 10.67
CA MET A 270 8.81 -23.41 10.35
C MET A 270 10.08 -23.27 11.19
N GLY A 271 11.08 -22.62 10.62
CA GLY A 271 12.23 -22.07 11.32
C GLY A 271 12.07 -20.55 11.43
N VAL A 272 12.45 -19.96 12.56
CA VAL A 272 12.53 -18.50 12.73
C VAL A 272 13.90 -18.09 13.24
N GLY A 273 14.55 -17.16 12.55
CA GLY A 273 15.80 -16.53 12.98
C GLY A 273 15.57 -15.07 13.30
N VAL A 274 15.95 -14.64 14.52
CA VAL A 274 15.81 -13.26 14.97
C VAL A 274 17.15 -12.67 15.37
N ASN A 275 17.53 -11.54 14.79
CA ASN A 275 18.71 -10.81 15.21
C ASN A 275 18.46 -9.30 15.32
N THR A 276 19.10 -8.68 16.30
CA THR A 276 19.09 -7.24 16.52
C THR A 276 20.47 -6.68 16.25
N GLY A 277 20.53 -5.48 15.66
CA GLY A 277 21.78 -4.76 15.46
C GLY A 277 21.62 -3.62 14.47
N ASP A 278 22.71 -2.89 14.26
CA ASP A 278 22.74 -1.82 13.26
C ASP A 278 22.65 -2.38 11.84
N ALA A 279 21.77 -1.79 11.03
CA ALA A 279 21.71 -2.00 9.60
C ALA A 279 21.45 -0.67 8.88
N VAL A 280 21.76 -0.62 7.59
CA VAL A 280 21.32 0.49 6.73
C VAL A 280 19.91 0.15 6.26
N VAL A 281 18.95 1.03 6.53
CA VAL A 281 17.56 0.87 6.08
C VAL A 281 17.18 2.03 5.18
N GLY A 282 16.58 1.72 4.03
CA GLY A 282 16.15 2.71 3.05
C GLY A 282 15.86 2.10 1.69
N ASN A 283 15.71 2.95 0.67
CA ASN A 283 15.48 2.50 -0.70
C ASN A 283 16.79 2.02 -1.32
N MET A 284 16.85 0.73 -1.64
CA MET A 284 18.00 0.11 -2.28
C MET A 284 17.61 -0.51 -3.62
N GLY A 285 18.50 -0.41 -4.60
CA GLY A 285 18.29 -0.91 -5.95
C GLY A 285 18.91 -0.01 -7.01
N SER A 286 18.36 -0.03 -8.21
CA SER A 286 18.71 0.89 -9.29
C SER A 286 17.78 2.11 -9.30
N ALA A 287 18.12 3.12 -10.12
CA ALA A 287 17.24 4.27 -10.35
C ALA A 287 15.87 3.88 -10.97
N GLU A 288 15.79 2.72 -11.61
CA GLU A 288 14.60 2.24 -12.32
C GLU A 288 13.79 1.26 -11.46
N ARG A 289 14.42 0.61 -10.48
CA ARG A 289 13.80 -0.37 -9.59
C ARG A 289 14.51 -0.39 -8.24
N PHE A 290 13.80 0.05 -7.21
CA PHE A 290 14.28 0.04 -5.83
C PHE A 290 13.18 -0.48 -4.89
N ASP A 291 13.62 -1.12 -3.81
CA ASP A 291 12.76 -1.59 -2.72
C ASP A 291 13.23 -0.95 -1.41
N TYR A 292 12.28 -0.59 -0.54
CA TYR A 292 12.61 -0.18 0.83
C TYR A 292 12.98 -1.43 1.64
N THR A 293 14.25 -1.58 2.02
CA THR A 293 14.79 -2.81 2.60
C THR A 293 15.91 -2.49 3.59
N ALA A 294 16.32 -3.50 4.37
CA ALA A 294 17.44 -3.42 5.29
C ALA A 294 18.63 -4.24 4.80
N VAL A 295 19.84 -3.68 4.86
CA VAL A 295 21.09 -4.38 4.52
C VAL A 295 22.13 -4.16 5.61
N GLY A 296 22.81 -5.25 5.99
CA GLY A 296 23.89 -5.22 6.95
C GLY A 296 24.18 -6.59 7.55
N ASP A 297 25.24 -6.68 8.34
CA ASP A 297 25.64 -7.93 9.00
C ASP A 297 24.57 -8.46 9.96
N ALA A 298 23.79 -7.58 10.58
CA ALA A 298 22.67 -7.96 11.44
C ALA A 298 21.58 -8.72 10.66
N VAL A 299 21.28 -8.30 9.43
CA VAL A 299 20.32 -8.93 8.52
C VAL A 299 20.83 -10.31 8.11
N ASN A 300 22.10 -10.40 7.71
CA ASN A 300 22.73 -11.65 7.32
C ASN A 300 22.78 -12.67 8.48
N LEU A 301 23.00 -12.20 9.71
CA LEU A 301 22.97 -13.07 10.89
C LEU A 301 21.57 -13.61 11.15
N ALA A 302 20.51 -12.79 11.06
CA ALA A 302 19.13 -13.26 11.24
C ALA A 302 18.77 -14.38 10.25
N SER A 303 19.09 -14.20 8.95
CA SER A 303 18.85 -15.23 7.94
C SER A 303 19.62 -16.53 8.21
N ARG A 304 20.83 -16.46 8.77
CA ARG A 304 21.60 -17.67 9.12
C ARG A 304 21.06 -18.35 10.36
N LEU A 305 20.60 -17.59 11.35
CA LEU A 305 19.96 -18.15 12.54
C LEU A 305 18.72 -18.93 12.13
N GLU A 306 17.94 -18.43 11.17
CA GLU A 306 16.80 -19.15 10.60
C GLU A 306 17.27 -20.50 10.03
N GLY A 307 18.24 -20.53 9.11
CA GLY A 307 18.73 -21.79 8.53
C GLY A 307 19.30 -22.77 9.56
N LEU A 308 19.92 -22.27 10.64
CA LEU A 308 20.42 -23.10 11.74
C LEU A 308 19.30 -23.75 12.57
N THR A 309 18.07 -23.24 12.54
CA THR A 309 16.94 -23.84 13.26
C THR A 309 16.72 -25.29 12.88
N LYS A 310 16.94 -25.65 11.61
CA LYS A 310 16.86 -27.04 11.11
C LYS A 310 17.96 -27.92 11.69
N VAL A 311 19.18 -27.40 11.82
CA VAL A 311 20.34 -28.14 12.32
C VAL A 311 20.14 -28.52 13.78
N TYR A 312 19.72 -27.55 14.59
CA TYR A 312 19.50 -27.73 16.03
C TYR A 312 18.10 -28.28 16.36
N GLY A 313 17.18 -28.29 15.38
CA GLY A 313 15.81 -28.80 15.54
C GLY A 313 14.90 -27.91 16.39
N VAL A 314 15.28 -26.67 16.67
CA VAL A 314 14.55 -25.70 17.51
C VAL A 314 13.71 -24.77 16.67
N ARG A 315 12.57 -24.26 17.14
CA ARG A 315 11.68 -23.43 16.28
C ARG A 315 12.17 -22.02 16.06
N VAL A 316 12.74 -21.38 17.09
CA VAL A 316 13.16 -19.97 17.04
C VAL A 316 14.56 -19.83 17.60
N LEU A 317 15.50 -19.36 16.78
CA LEU A 317 16.85 -18.99 17.18
C LEU A 317 17.02 -17.47 17.20
N VAL A 318 17.66 -16.97 18.27
CA VAL A 318 17.97 -15.56 18.45
C VAL A 318 19.47 -15.34 18.63
N GLY A 319 19.96 -14.22 18.11
CA GLY A 319 21.32 -13.75 18.39
C GLY A 319 21.48 -13.22 19.81
N ASP A 320 22.71 -13.23 20.31
CA ASP A 320 23.07 -12.76 21.65
C ASP A 320 22.60 -11.33 21.96
N GLN A 321 22.76 -10.40 21.01
CA GLN A 321 22.29 -9.02 21.17
C GLN A 321 20.77 -8.92 21.36
N THR A 322 20.01 -9.75 20.64
CA THR A 322 18.54 -9.82 20.80
C THR A 322 18.18 -10.34 22.18
N ARG A 323 18.84 -11.42 22.65
CA ARG A 323 18.62 -11.99 23.99
C ARG A 323 18.88 -10.92 25.07
N ALA A 324 20.00 -10.22 24.98
CA ALA A 324 20.39 -9.20 25.95
C ALA A 324 19.38 -8.04 26.03
N ALA A 325 18.78 -7.67 24.90
CA ALA A 325 17.81 -6.58 24.79
C ALA A 325 16.33 -6.99 24.97
N ALA A 326 16.04 -8.29 25.13
CA ALA A 326 14.67 -8.82 25.17
C ALA A 326 13.88 -8.38 26.41
N GLY A 327 14.55 -8.22 27.55
CA GLY A 327 13.93 -7.99 28.85
C GLY A 327 13.59 -9.28 29.63
N PRO A 328 13.16 -9.16 30.90
CA PRO A 328 13.09 -10.27 31.85
C PRO A 328 11.91 -11.25 31.66
N GLU A 329 10.91 -10.86 30.87
CA GLU A 329 9.71 -11.67 30.58
C GLU A 329 9.99 -12.81 29.59
N PHE A 330 11.06 -12.69 28.79
CA PHE A 330 11.45 -13.72 27.83
C PHE A 330 12.36 -14.75 28.48
N ARG A 331 12.21 -16.01 28.09
CA ARG A 331 13.05 -17.12 28.52
C ARG A 331 13.79 -17.70 27.33
N PHE A 332 15.07 -17.97 27.54
CA PHE A 332 15.98 -18.47 26.52
C PHE A 332 16.81 -19.61 27.08
N ARG A 333 17.28 -20.49 26.18
CA ARG A 333 18.33 -21.47 26.43
C ARG A 333 19.47 -21.20 25.46
N GLU A 334 20.70 -21.18 25.93
CA GLU A 334 21.85 -21.15 25.02
C GLU A 334 21.98 -22.49 24.29
N VAL A 335 22.12 -22.46 22.96
CA VAL A 335 22.13 -23.66 22.11
C VAL A 335 23.55 -24.00 21.66
N ASP A 336 24.31 -23.00 21.21
CA ASP A 336 25.68 -23.18 20.71
C ASP A 336 26.43 -21.84 20.61
N LEU A 337 27.74 -21.93 20.42
CA LEU A 337 28.61 -20.84 20.02
C LEU A 337 29.11 -21.14 18.61
N VAL A 338 28.67 -20.35 17.62
CA VAL A 338 28.87 -20.67 16.20
C VAL A 338 29.74 -19.65 15.49
N ARG A 339 30.61 -20.13 14.60
CA ARG A 339 31.26 -19.30 13.56
C ARG A 339 30.40 -19.34 12.31
N VAL A 340 29.79 -18.21 12.00
CA VAL A 340 29.04 -18.01 10.75
C VAL A 340 29.93 -17.41 9.67
N LYS A 341 29.79 -17.89 8.44
CA LYS A 341 30.57 -17.43 7.27
C LYS A 341 30.72 -15.90 7.21
N GLY A 342 31.94 -15.38 7.15
CA GLY A 342 32.18 -13.93 7.05
C GLY A 342 32.23 -13.17 8.38
N LYS A 343 32.00 -13.83 9.53
CA LYS A 343 32.40 -13.31 10.85
C LYS A 343 33.50 -14.19 11.44
N GLY A 344 34.65 -13.59 11.77
CA GLY A 344 35.74 -14.28 12.47
C GLY A 344 35.44 -14.53 13.95
N VAL A 345 34.59 -13.68 14.56
CA VAL A 345 34.20 -13.76 15.97
C VAL A 345 33.01 -14.72 16.12
N PRO A 346 33.11 -15.74 16.99
CA PRO A 346 32.00 -16.64 17.30
C PRO A 346 30.82 -15.88 17.91
N VAL A 347 29.60 -16.31 17.61
CA VAL A 347 28.37 -15.70 18.11
C VAL A 347 27.57 -16.74 18.88
N ALA A 348 27.19 -16.41 20.10
CA ALA A 348 26.30 -17.25 20.89
C ALA A 348 24.88 -17.18 20.31
N ILE A 349 24.26 -18.35 20.14
CA ILE A 349 22.91 -18.47 19.63
C ILE A 349 22.03 -19.10 20.70
N HIS A 350 20.81 -18.59 20.79
CA HIS A 350 19.89 -18.97 21.85
C HIS A 350 18.56 -19.39 21.26
N GLU A 351 17.94 -20.41 21.84
CA GLU A 351 16.55 -20.74 21.54
C GLU A 351 15.63 -19.86 22.39
N LEU A 352 14.61 -19.28 21.76
CA LEU A 352 13.53 -18.61 22.47
C LEU A 352 12.51 -19.66 22.96
N LEU A 353 12.36 -19.78 24.27
CA LEU A 353 11.51 -20.78 24.92
C LEU A 353 10.10 -20.26 25.16
N SER A 354 9.99 -19.05 25.72
CA SER A 354 8.70 -18.44 26.04
C SER A 354 8.83 -16.93 26.23
N GLY A 355 7.69 -16.26 26.25
CA GLY A 355 7.58 -14.83 26.52
C GLY A 355 6.11 -14.39 26.56
N PRO A 356 5.87 -13.07 26.54
CA PRO A 356 4.53 -12.54 26.40
C PRO A 356 3.84 -13.13 25.17
N GLY A 357 2.64 -13.70 25.36
CA GLY A 357 1.85 -14.29 24.29
C GLY A 357 2.01 -15.80 24.10
N GLY A 358 2.95 -16.48 24.79
CA GLY A 358 2.93 -17.94 24.85
C GLY A 358 4.29 -18.62 25.03
N GLU A 359 4.23 -19.95 24.98
CA GLU A 359 5.37 -20.86 25.09
C GLU A 359 5.66 -21.54 23.74
N ILE A 360 6.91 -21.48 23.29
CA ILE A 360 7.44 -22.15 22.09
C ILE A 360 7.95 -23.55 22.43
N ALA A 361 8.68 -23.69 23.54
CA ALA A 361 9.26 -24.94 24.00
C ALA A 361 9.45 -24.92 25.52
N ALA A 362 9.33 -26.10 26.14
CA ALA A 362 9.63 -26.34 27.54
C ALA A 362 10.50 -27.60 27.65
N TYR A 363 11.52 -27.54 28.51
CA TYR A 363 12.45 -28.64 28.73
C TYR A 363 12.64 -28.88 30.22
N ASP A 364 12.77 -30.15 30.61
CA ASP A 364 13.13 -30.51 31.98
C ASP A 364 14.65 -30.47 32.16
N GLY A 365 15.12 -29.70 33.16
CA GLY A 365 16.53 -29.59 33.52
C GLY A 365 17.41 -28.82 32.52
N ILE A 366 16.98 -27.63 32.09
CA ILE A 366 17.77 -26.77 31.19
C ILE A 366 19.18 -26.52 31.72
N GLU A 367 19.34 -26.40 33.04
CA GLU A 367 20.63 -26.20 33.70
C GLU A 367 21.59 -27.38 33.47
N VAL A 368 21.05 -28.59 33.27
CA VAL A 368 21.84 -29.78 32.91
C VAL A 368 22.40 -29.63 31.51
N PHE A 369 21.61 -29.13 30.56
CA PHE A 369 22.06 -28.85 29.20
C PHE A 369 23.11 -27.73 29.18
N GLU A 370 22.87 -26.63 29.87
CA GLU A 370 23.80 -25.49 29.92
C GLU A 370 25.15 -25.88 30.53
N ARG A 371 25.14 -26.69 31.60
CA ARG A 371 26.36 -27.24 32.18
C ARG A 371 27.07 -28.20 31.23
N ALA A 372 26.34 -29.09 30.55
CA ALA A 372 26.92 -30.00 29.56
C ALA A 372 27.57 -29.23 28.38
N LEU A 373 26.97 -28.11 27.98
CA LEU A 373 27.51 -27.22 26.96
C LEU A 373 28.79 -26.51 27.44
N ALA A 374 28.82 -26.09 28.71
CA ALA A 374 30.03 -25.52 29.32
C ALA A 374 31.17 -26.55 29.39
N ASP A 375 30.88 -27.78 29.83
CA ASP A 375 31.83 -28.88 29.88
C ASP A 375 32.36 -29.24 28.48
N TYR A 376 31.47 -29.24 27.47
CA TYR A 376 31.83 -29.45 26.07
C TYR A 376 32.86 -28.41 25.60
N ARG A 377 32.63 -27.13 25.91
CA ARG A 377 33.56 -26.04 25.54
C ARG A 377 34.86 -26.09 26.32
N ALA A 378 34.82 -26.49 27.58
CA ALA A 378 36.01 -26.69 28.41
C ALA A 378 36.89 -27.87 27.94
N GLY A 379 36.35 -28.74 27.08
CA GLY A 379 37.04 -29.94 26.60
C GLY A 379 36.87 -31.16 27.52
N GLU A 380 36.02 -31.05 28.54
CA GLU A 380 35.68 -32.11 29.49
C GLU A 380 34.65 -33.08 28.88
N LEU A 381 35.05 -33.78 27.81
CA LEU A 381 34.14 -34.54 26.93
C LEU A 381 33.34 -35.63 27.65
N ALA A 382 33.90 -36.24 28.70
CA ALA A 382 33.21 -37.26 29.49
C ALA A 382 32.06 -36.67 30.32
N ALA A 383 32.30 -35.52 30.97
CA ALA A 383 31.30 -34.80 31.74
C ALA A 383 30.20 -34.26 30.80
N ALA A 384 30.60 -33.68 29.67
CA ALA A 384 29.68 -33.23 28.62
C ALA A 384 28.77 -34.37 28.13
N ARG A 385 29.34 -35.55 27.87
CA ARG A 385 28.56 -36.73 27.44
C ARG A 385 27.53 -37.14 28.49
N ALA A 386 27.95 -37.29 29.74
CA ALA A 386 27.04 -37.64 30.83
C ALA A 386 25.91 -36.60 31.00
N GLY A 387 26.24 -35.31 30.85
CA GLY A 387 25.26 -34.22 30.90
C GLY A 387 24.25 -34.27 29.76
N PHE A 388 24.68 -34.41 28.51
CA PHE A 388 23.78 -34.52 27.36
C PHE A 388 22.93 -35.80 27.41
N ASP A 389 23.50 -36.94 27.85
CA ASP A 389 22.74 -38.18 28.03
C ASP A 389 21.66 -38.03 29.11
N ALA A 390 21.99 -37.39 30.24
CA ALA A 390 21.04 -37.11 31.31
C ALA A 390 19.92 -36.16 30.86
N PHE A 391 20.25 -35.13 30.07
CA PHE A 391 19.26 -34.21 29.52
C PHE A 391 18.37 -34.89 28.48
N ALA A 392 18.95 -35.68 27.57
CA ALA A 392 18.20 -36.42 26.55
C ALA A 392 17.26 -37.47 27.16
N ALA A 393 17.66 -38.09 28.28
CA ALA A 393 16.79 -39.02 29.02
C ALA A 393 15.53 -38.35 29.58
N ARG A 394 15.62 -37.06 29.95
CA ARG A 394 14.48 -36.26 30.44
C ARG A 394 13.66 -35.64 29.31
N ASN A 395 14.27 -35.44 28.14
CA ASN A 395 13.66 -34.81 26.98
C ASN A 395 13.81 -35.70 25.73
N PRO A 396 13.08 -36.84 25.64
CA PRO A 396 13.24 -37.78 24.53
C PRO A 396 12.92 -37.13 23.17
N GLY A 397 13.79 -37.35 22.19
CA GLY A 397 13.62 -36.83 20.83
C GLY A 397 14.10 -35.38 20.62
N GLU A 398 14.67 -34.73 21.64
CA GLU A 398 15.24 -33.39 21.51
C GLU A 398 16.51 -33.42 20.65
N ARG A 399 16.53 -32.61 19.57
CA ARG A 399 17.55 -32.68 18.52
C ARG A 399 18.88 -32.05 18.93
N CYS A 400 18.91 -31.01 19.76
CA CYS A 400 20.17 -30.36 20.17
C CYS A 400 21.06 -31.33 20.94
N ALA A 401 20.52 -32.02 21.94
CA ALA A 401 21.25 -32.99 22.74
C ALA A 401 21.74 -34.16 21.88
N ALA A 402 20.89 -34.67 20.98
CA ALA A 402 21.28 -35.70 20.01
C ALA A 402 22.44 -35.25 19.11
N LEU A 403 22.44 -34.00 18.64
CA LEU A 403 23.52 -33.42 17.84
C LEU A 403 24.84 -33.37 18.63
N TYR A 404 24.82 -32.97 19.89
CA TYR A 404 26.04 -32.98 20.72
C TYR A 404 26.51 -34.39 21.04
N GLN A 405 25.61 -35.35 21.27
CA GLN A 405 25.97 -36.76 21.42
C GLN A 405 26.66 -37.30 20.16
N GLU A 406 26.15 -36.97 18.97
CA GLU A 406 26.77 -37.30 17.67
C GLU A 406 28.18 -36.69 17.55
N ARG A 407 28.32 -35.39 17.82
CA ARG A 407 29.61 -34.68 17.80
C ARG A 407 30.60 -35.31 18.77
N LEU A 408 30.18 -35.58 20.00
CA LEU A 408 31.00 -36.22 21.02
C LEU A 408 31.40 -37.64 20.60
N ARG A 409 30.52 -38.44 19.98
CA ARG A 409 30.89 -39.78 19.47
C ARG A 409 32.00 -39.68 18.41
N ALA A 410 31.99 -38.64 17.58
CA ALA A 410 33.02 -38.42 16.57
C ALA A 410 34.39 -37.98 17.16
N LEU A 411 34.40 -37.33 18.33
CA LEU A 411 35.61 -36.76 18.96
C LEU A 411 36.40 -37.77 19.82
N GLY A 412 35.81 -38.92 20.19
CA GLY A 412 36.46 -39.90 21.08
C GLY A 412 36.51 -39.45 22.55
N GLU A 413 37.58 -39.80 23.28
CA GLU A 413 37.73 -39.53 24.72
C GLU A 413 38.48 -38.22 25.06
N ARG A 414 39.22 -37.62 24.10
CA ARG A 414 40.02 -36.41 24.35
C ARG A 414 39.73 -35.33 23.32
N ALA A 415 39.67 -34.09 23.79
CA ALA A 415 39.54 -32.93 22.91
C ALA A 415 40.78 -32.80 21.98
N PRO A 416 40.59 -32.49 20.68
CA PRO A 416 41.68 -32.22 19.75
C PRO A 416 42.59 -31.05 20.19
N ALA A 417 43.83 -31.03 19.71
CA ALA A 417 44.72 -29.89 19.93
C ALA A 417 44.14 -28.62 19.28
N GLY A 418 44.00 -27.54 20.06
CA GLY A 418 43.36 -26.30 19.61
C GLY A 418 41.84 -26.27 19.72
N TRP A 419 41.25 -27.16 20.55
CA TRP A 419 39.81 -27.17 20.83
C TRP A 419 39.30 -25.81 21.29
N ASP A 420 38.33 -25.30 20.56
CA ASP A 420 37.64 -24.05 20.87
C ASP A 420 36.14 -24.26 21.16
N GLY A 421 35.66 -25.51 21.02
CA GLY A 421 34.27 -25.89 21.25
C GLY A 421 33.26 -25.23 20.32
N ILE A 422 33.70 -24.67 19.19
CA ILE A 422 32.88 -23.82 18.32
C ILE A 422 32.50 -24.55 17.04
N ALA A 423 31.19 -24.60 16.76
CA ALA A 423 30.70 -25.13 15.50
C ALA A 423 30.91 -24.13 14.36
N SER A 424 31.57 -24.56 13.28
CA SER A 424 31.81 -23.73 12.09
C SER A 424 30.85 -24.12 10.97
N PHE A 425 30.01 -23.17 10.54
CA PHE A 425 29.07 -23.36 9.44
C PHE A 425 29.53 -22.56 8.23
N THR A 426 29.94 -23.28 7.18
CA THR A 426 30.49 -22.70 5.93
C THR A 426 29.46 -22.63 4.79
N SER A 427 28.34 -23.35 4.90
CA SER A 427 27.21 -23.26 3.98
C SER A 427 26.22 -22.19 4.41
N LYS A 428 25.41 -21.73 3.45
CA LYS A 428 24.16 -21.02 3.76
C LYS A 428 23.18 -21.96 4.42
#